data_AF-A0A0K8V485-F1
#
_entry.id   AF-A0A0K8V485-F1
#
_cell.length_a   1.000
_cell.length_b   1.000
_cell.length_c   1.000
_cell.angle_alpha   90.00
_cell.angle_beta   90.00
_cell.angle_gamma   90.00
#
_symmetry.space_group_name_H-M   'P 1'
#
loop_
_entity.id
_entity.type
_entity.pdbx_description
1 polymer ?
#
loop_
_entity_poly.entity_id
_entity_poly.type
_entity_poly.pdbx_seq_one_letter_code
_entity_poly.pdbx_strand_id
1 'polypeptide(L)'
;RNVHFPIHSLNYAETSAAPRYMFMLQHVYRRKPEAVGKGAKCLHNSSEALILHNHYNLGALKSCRWINLEPTTAQMQHYRLLEKSEKWETKILDESIYRYKDALVNSVEPVLRKLSYLS
;
A
#
# COMPACT_ATOMS: atom_id res chain seq x y z
N ARG A 1 9.43 8.19 -7.52
CA ARG A 1 8.24 9.08 -7.54
C ARG A 1 7.05 8.28 -7.02
N ASN A 2 6.16 8.90 -6.26
CA ASN A 2 5.02 8.21 -5.65
C ASN A 2 4.03 7.74 -6.71
N VAL A 3 3.47 6.55 -6.50
CA VAL A 3 2.43 5.97 -7.35
C VAL A 3 1.25 5.54 -6.49
N HIS A 4 0.07 5.57 -7.10
CA HIS A 4 -1.17 5.09 -6.51
C HIS A 4 -1.62 3.80 -7.18
N PHE A 5 -1.91 2.80 -6.37
CA PHE A 5 -2.64 1.59 -6.70
C PHE A 5 -4.09 1.81 -6.27
N PRO A 6 -4.97 2.17 -7.22
CA PRO A 6 -6.36 2.37 -6.91
C PRO A 6 -7.02 1.03 -6.59
N ILE A 7 -7.75 1.02 -5.49
CA ILE A 7 -8.66 -0.04 -5.14
C ILE A 7 -10.03 0.41 -5.63
N HIS A 8 -10.69 -0.40 -6.44
CA HIS A 8 -12.12 -0.27 -6.67
C HIS A 8 -12.81 -1.34 -5.84
N SER A 9 -13.88 -0.97 -5.14
CA SER A 9 -14.63 -1.86 -4.25
C SER A 9 -15.07 -3.19 -4.88
N LEU A 10 -15.09 -3.28 -6.23
CA LEU A 10 -15.49 -4.47 -6.98
C LEU A 10 -14.69 -4.76 -8.27
N ASN A 11 -13.62 -4.00 -8.60
CA ASN A 11 -12.85 -4.20 -9.85
C ASN A 11 -11.34 -4.06 -9.60
N TYR A 12 -10.79 -4.86 -8.70
CA TYR A 12 -9.39 -5.25 -8.86
C TYR A 12 -9.37 -6.42 -9.84
N ALA A 13 -8.48 -6.36 -10.83
CA ALA A 13 -8.30 -7.50 -11.72
C ALA A 13 -7.63 -8.60 -10.90
N GLU A 14 -8.41 -9.59 -10.46
CA GLU A 14 -7.88 -10.80 -9.86
C GLU A 14 -6.83 -11.38 -10.82
N THR A 15 -5.64 -11.63 -10.29
CA THR A 15 -4.55 -12.23 -11.02
C THR A 15 -4.39 -13.68 -10.59
N SER A 16 -4.19 -14.57 -11.55
CA SER A 16 -3.81 -15.95 -11.26
C SER A 16 -2.38 -16.09 -10.72
N ALA A 17 -1.60 -15.00 -10.73
CA ALA A 17 -0.20 -15.03 -10.34
C ALA A 17 0.01 -15.21 -8.83
N ALA A 18 -0.98 -14.90 -7.98
CA ALA A 18 -0.87 -14.98 -6.52
C ALA A 18 -2.18 -15.50 -5.88
N PRO A 19 -2.14 -16.08 -4.67
CA PRO A 19 -3.34 -16.56 -4.00
C PRO A 19 -4.38 -15.44 -3.84
N ARG A 20 -5.64 -15.74 -4.18
CA ARG A 20 -6.74 -14.78 -4.24
C ARG A 20 -6.95 -14.01 -2.93
N TYR A 21 -6.74 -14.68 -1.80
CA TYR A 21 -6.90 -14.08 -0.46
C TYR A 21 -5.79 -13.07 -0.11
N MET A 22 -4.69 -13.01 -0.87
CA MET A 22 -3.61 -12.04 -0.66
C MET A 22 -3.90 -10.73 -1.40
N PHE A 23 -4.83 -9.95 -0.85
CA PHE A 23 -5.38 -8.74 -1.46
C PHE A 23 -4.34 -7.82 -2.12
N MET A 24 -3.25 -7.48 -1.44
CA MET A 24 -2.23 -6.55 -1.97
C MET A 24 -1.53 -7.10 -3.22
N LEU A 25 -1.34 -8.42 -3.31
CA LEU A 25 -0.75 -9.07 -4.49
C LEU A 25 -1.71 -9.08 -5.69
N GLN A 26 -3.01 -8.86 -5.47
CA GLN A 26 -3.99 -8.74 -6.55
C GLN A 26 -3.98 -7.34 -7.20
N HIS A 27 -3.27 -6.36 -6.61
CA HIS A 27 -3.30 -4.95 -7.05
C HIS A 27 -2.00 -4.57 -7.76
N VAL A 28 -1.87 -5.00 -9.01
CA VAL A 28 -0.69 -4.73 -9.87
C VAL A 28 -0.91 -3.65 -10.93
N TYR A 29 -2.04 -2.96 -10.90
CA TYR A 29 -2.28 -1.83 -11.78
C TYR A 29 -2.20 -0.52 -11.01
N ARG A 30 -1.35 0.38 -11.48
CA ARG A 30 -1.13 1.69 -10.87
C ARG A 30 -1.38 2.84 -11.84
N ARG A 31 -1.55 4.04 -11.28
CA ARG A 31 -1.56 5.29 -12.03
C ARG A 31 -0.14 5.67 -12.49
N LYS A 32 -0.08 6.66 -13.40
CA LYS A 32 1.16 7.38 -13.69
C LYS A 32 1.74 7.97 -12.40
N PRO A 33 3.08 8.09 -12.29
CA PRO A 33 3.70 8.70 -11.13
C PRO A 33 3.16 10.11 -10.88
N GLU A 34 2.96 10.47 -9.62
CA GLU A 34 2.56 11.82 -9.26
C GLU A 34 3.71 12.83 -9.49
N ALA A 35 3.34 14.12 -9.48
CA ALA A 35 4.31 15.20 -9.46
C ALA A 35 5.21 15.12 -8.21
N VAL A 36 6.40 15.68 -8.30
CA VAL A 36 7.36 15.70 -7.17
C VAL A 36 6.69 16.33 -5.94
N GLY A 37 6.83 15.68 -4.77
CA GLY A 37 6.24 16.12 -3.50
C GLY A 37 4.76 15.75 -3.28
N LYS A 38 4.02 15.38 -4.33
CA LYS A 38 2.64 14.88 -4.19
C LYS A 38 2.62 13.43 -3.70
N GLY A 39 1.66 13.11 -2.82
CA GLY A 39 1.58 11.82 -2.17
C GLY A 39 2.81 11.50 -1.30
N ALA A 40 3.53 12.51 -0.79
CA ALA A 40 4.62 12.26 0.14
C ALA A 40 4.05 11.66 1.44
N LYS A 41 4.60 10.53 1.87
CA LYS A 41 4.27 9.95 3.17
C LYS A 41 5.13 10.60 4.24
N CYS A 42 4.50 11.04 5.32
CA CYS A 42 5.20 11.55 6.48
C CYS A 42 5.47 10.41 7.46
N LEU A 43 6.71 10.31 7.94
CA LEU A 43 7.01 9.53 9.13
C LEU A 43 6.87 10.44 10.33
N HIS A 44 6.03 10.03 11.28
CA HIS A 44 5.82 10.76 12.53
C HIS A 44 6.59 10.07 13.65
N ASN A 45 7.34 10.85 14.44
CA ASN A 45 7.87 10.36 15.71
C ASN A 45 6.69 10.21 16.69
N SER A 46 6.46 9.00 17.18
CA SER A 46 5.39 8.72 18.13
C SER A 46 5.55 9.50 19.44
N SER A 47 6.78 9.82 19.83
CA SER A 47 7.08 10.64 21.01
C SER A 47 6.66 12.11 20.85
N GLU A 48 6.35 12.54 19.62
CA GLU A 48 5.90 13.90 19.33
C GLU A 48 4.39 13.97 19.05
N ALA A 49 3.67 12.85 19.08
CA ALA A 49 2.21 12.84 18.90
C ALA A 49 1.51 13.33 20.19
N LEU A 50 0.62 14.32 20.05
CA LEU A 50 -0.15 14.90 21.15
C LEU A 50 -1.62 14.46 21.11
N ILE A 51 -2.22 14.44 19.92
CA ILE A 51 -3.62 14.05 19.73
C ILE A 51 -3.67 12.94 18.68
N LEU A 52 -4.28 11.82 19.05
CA LEU A 52 -4.49 10.68 18.17
C LEU A 52 -5.97 10.39 18.00
N HIS A 53 -6.37 9.95 16.81
CA HIS A 53 -7.59 9.18 16.60
C HIS A 53 -7.19 7.83 16.01
N ASN A 54 -7.29 6.76 16.80
CA ASN A 54 -6.69 5.45 16.51
C ASN A 54 -5.19 5.58 16.20
N HIS A 55 -4.71 5.01 15.09
CA HIS A 55 -3.33 5.14 14.66
C HIS A 55 -3.00 6.50 14.00
N TYR A 56 -4.00 7.37 13.80
CA TYR A 56 -3.84 8.61 13.04
C TYR A 56 -3.49 9.78 13.95
N ASN A 57 -2.40 10.47 13.64
CA ASN A 57 -1.95 11.64 14.39
C ASN A 57 -2.68 12.91 13.90
N LEU A 58 -3.49 13.51 14.79
CA LEU A 58 -4.24 14.75 14.54
C LEU A 58 -3.50 16.00 15.02
N GLY A 59 -2.53 15.86 15.92
CA GLY A 59 -1.78 16.98 16.48
C GLY A 59 -0.45 16.55 17.08
N ALA A 60 0.61 17.33 16.84
CA ALA A 60 1.95 17.03 17.29
C ALA A 60 2.57 18.17 18.10
N LEU A 61 3.45 17.84 19.04
CA LEU A 61 4.20 18.80 19.88
C LEU A 61 5.11 19.71 19.06
N LYS A 62 5.60 19.22 17.91
CA LYS A 62 6.40 19.98 16.93
C LYS A 62 5.81 19.79 15.54
N SER A 63 6.08 20.75 14.65
CA SER A 63 5.70 20.63 13.23
C SER A 63 6.33 19.37 12.61
N CYS A 64 5.52 18.58 11.90
CA CYS A 64 6.02 17.41 11.17
C CYS A 64 7.11 17.82 10.17
N ARG A 65 8.31 17.27 10.30
CA ARG A 65 9.41 17.50 9.36
C ARG A 65 9.36 16.44 8.26
N TRP A 66 9.44 16.89 7.02
CA TRP A 66 9.58 16.00 5.87
C TRP A 66 10.96 15.34 5.91
N ILE A 67 10.99 14.02 5.85
CA ILE A 67 12.22 13.25 5.69
C ILE A 67 12.15 12.59 4.32
N ASN A 68 13.11 12.93 3.45
CA ASN A 68 13.30 12.22 2.20
C ASN A 68 14.09 10.94 2.50
N LEU A 69 13.57 9.81 2.05
CA LEU A 69 14.24 8.51 2.14
C LEU A 69 14.55 8.01 0.73
N GLU A 70 15.72 7.40 0.59
CA GLU A 70 16.08 6.71 -0.65
C GLU A 70 15.14 5.50 -0.87
N PRO A 71 14.71 5.20 -2.11
CA PRO A 71 13.86 4.05 -2.40
C PRO A 71 14.47 2.69 -2.01
N THR A 72 15.79 2.62 -1.84
CA THR A 72 16.48 1.43 -1.32
C THR A 72 16.25 1.23 0.17
N THR A 73 15.97 2.30 0.92
CA THR A 73 15.67 2.26 2.36
C THR A 73 14.21 1.91 2.60
N ALA A 74 13.29 2.53 1.86
CA ALA A 74 11.86 2.29 2.02
C ALA A 74 11.10 2.49 0.70
N GLN A 75 10.27 1.51 0.34
CA GLN A 75 9.36 1.60 -0.81
C GLN A 75 7.93 1.61 -0.34
N MET A 76 7.36 2.80 -0.23
CA MET A 76 6.00 2.95 0.30
C MET A 76 5.01 3.22 -0.83
N GLN A 77 4.15 2.25 -1.11
CA GLN A 77 3.10 2.38 -2.13
C GLN A 77 1.81 2.94 -1.54
N HIS A 78 1.04 3.70 -2.33
CA HIS A 78 -0.27 4.19 -1.91
C HIS A 78 -1.37 3.28 -2.45
N TYR A 79 -2.02 2.54 -1.58
CA TYR A 79 -3.22 1.80 -1.90
C TYR A 79 -4.42 2.63 -1.44
N ARG A 80 -5.26 3.08 -2.39
CA ARG A 80 -6.36 4.01 -2.07
C ARG A 80 -7.64 3.60 -2.76
N LEU A 81 -8.73 3.52 -1.99
CA LEU A 81 -10.07 3.42 -2.55
C LEU A 81 -10.35 4.66 -3.40
N LEU A 82 -10.77 4.47 -4.64
CA LEU A 82 -11.20 5.59 -5.48
C LEU A 82 -12.60 6.05 -5.06
N GLU A 83 -12.75 7.34 -4.77
CA GLU A 83 -14.06 7.96 -4.50
C GLU A 83 -14.99 7.91 -5.72
N LYS A 84 -14.43 7.94 -6.93
CA LYS A 84 -15.15 7.79 -8.20
C LYS A 84 -14.38 6.88 -9.14
N SER A 85 -14.96 5.73 -9.48
CA SER A 85 -14.35 4.66 -10.29
C SER A 85 -14.05 5.07 -11.73
N GLU A 86 -14.93 5.89 -12.28
CA GLU A 86 -14.86 6.54 -13.60
C GLU A 86 -13.62 7.43 -13.81
N LYS A 87 -12.93 7.85 -12.74
CA LYS A 87 -11.66 8.58 -12.84
C LYS A 87 -10.44 7.66 -13.10
N TRP A 88 -10.66 6.38 -13.38
CA TRP A 88 -9.57 5.42 -13.59
C TRP A 88 -9.14 5.29 -15.06
N GLU A 89 -8.56 6.37 -15.60
CA GLU A 89 -8.21 6.45 -17.02
C GLU A 89 -6.86 5.82 -17.38
N THR A 90 -5.98 5.53 -16.41
CA THR A 90 -4.66 4.94 -16.70
C THR A 90 -4.34 3.76 -15.80
N LYS A 91 -4.11 2.61 -16.44
CA LYS A 91 -3.62 1.38 -15.83
C LYS A 91 -2.22 1.09 -16.38
N ILE A 92 -1.20 1.29 -15.56
CA ILE A 92 0.15 0.79 -15.84
C ILE A 92 0.30 -0.51 -15.05
N LEU A 93 0.58 -1.60 -15.75
CA LEU A 93 0.93 -2.87 -15.12
C LEU A 93 2.28 -2.72 -14.40
N ASP A 94 2.30 -3.07 -13.13
CA ASP A 94 3.44 -3.03 -12.23
C ASP A 94 3.41 -4.27 -11.33
N GLU A 95 4.13 -5.30 -11.78
CA GLU A 95 4.24 -6.59 -11.11
C GLU A 95 5.41 -6.62 -10.11
N SER A 96 6.00 -5.46 -9.81
CA SER A 96 7.19 -5.39 -8.96
C SER A 96 6.96 -5.91 -7.54
N ILE A 97 5.69 -5.98 -7.09
CA ILE A 97 5.32 -6.59 -5.81
C ILE A 97 5.55 -8.11 -5.78
N TYR A 98 5.51 -8.79 -6.93
CA TYR A 98 5.66 -10.24 -6.99
C TYR A 98 7.05 -10.74 -6.62
N ARG A 99 8.07 -9.88 -6.60
CA ARG A 99 9.39 -10.23 -6.07
C ARG A 99 9.36 -10.71 -4.62
N TYR A 100 8.31 -10.38 -3.87
CA TYR A 100 8.10 -10.83 -2.50
C TYR A 100 7.07 -11.97 -2.37
N LYS A 101 6.40 -12.34 -3.47
CA LYS A 101 5.24 -13.23 -3.46
C LYS A 101 5.56 -14.56 -2.78
N ASP A 102 6.56 -15.29 -3.27
CA ASP A 102 6.81 -16.65 -2.82
C ASP A 102 7.23 -16.68 -1.34
N ALA A 103 8.09 -15.74 -0.94
CA ALA A 103 8.48 -15.58 0.46
C ALA A 103 7.28 -15.26 1.37
N LEU A 104 6.36 -14.39 0.93
CA LEU A 104 5.13 -14.06 1.65
C LEU A 104 4.19 -15.27 1.75
N VAL A 105 3.90 -15.94 0.64
CA VAL A 105 3.01 -17.11 0.58
C VAL A 105 3.52 -18.22 1.48
N ASN A 106 4.80 -18.57 1.35
CA ASN A 106 5.42 -19.64 2.14
C ASN A 106 5.44 -19.33 3.65
N SER A 107 5.47 -18.05 4.03
CA SER A 107 5.46 -17.65 5.45
C SER A 107 4.05 -17.55 6.03
N VAL A 108 3.07 -17.10 5.23
CA VAL A 108 1.70 -16.81 5.69
C VAL A 108 0.83 -18.06 5.70
N GLU A 109 0.92 -18.90 4.66
CA GLU A 109 0.03 -20.07 4.53
C GLU A 109 0.08 -21.04 5.71
N PRO A 110 1.26 -21.43 6.25
CA PRO A 110 1.32 -22.33 7.40
C PRO A 110 0.58 -21.76 8.62
N VAL A 111 0.68 -20.44 8.84
CA VAL A 111 0.00 -19.76 9.94
C VAL A 111 -1.51 -19.77 9.72
N LEU A 112 -1.98 -19.41 8.52
CA LEU A 112 -3.40 -19.41 8.22
C LEU A 112 -4.02 -20.82 8.29
N ARG A 113 -3.31 -21.86 7.86
CA ARG A 113 -3.74 -23.27 8.01
C ARG A 113 -3.80 -23.68 9.48
N LYS A 114 -2.79 -23.33 10.28
CA LYS A 114 -2.79 -23.59 11.73
C LYS A 114 -3.97 -22.93 12.44
N LEU A 115 -4.40 -21.77 11.96
CA LEU A 115 -5.55 -21.03 12.46
C LEU A 115 -6.88 -21.44 11.78
N SER A 116 -6.86 -22.45 10.91
CA SER A 116 -8.03 -22.94 10.17
C SER A 116 -8.73 -21.90 9.28
N TYR A 117 -8.00 -20.86 8.85
CA TYR A 117 -8.47 -19.91 7.84
C TYR A 117 -8.28 -20.44 6.42
N LEU A 118 -7.36 -21.38 6.23
CA LEU A 118 -7.16 -22.11 4.98
C LEU A 118 -7.30 -23.61 5.27
N SER A 119 -8.03 -24.30 4.38
CA SER A 119 -8.14 -25.77 4.34
C SER A 119 -6.88 -26.39 3.75
#